data_AF-A0AAV4NXR4-F1
#
_entry.id   AF-A0AAV4NXR4-F1
#
_cell.length_a   1.000
_cell.length_b   1.000
_cell.length_c   1.000
_cell.angle_alpha   90.00
_cell.angle_beta   90.00
_cell.angle_gamma   90.00
#
_symmetry.space_group_name_H-M   'P 1'
#
loop_
_entity.id
_entity.type
_entity.pdbx_description
1 polymer ?
#
loop_
_entity_poly.entity_id
_entity_poly.type
_entity_poly.pdbx_seq_one_letter_code
_entity_poly.pdbx_strand_id
1 'polypeptide(L)'
;MPGIAFAYFYIAVCIDIKCIIKHIEQSMTKSNIIKEELLHSYSVIKTTVEQIDKEVCSPVFAVILMRSNYMCYALCAILDSDRFPGRFQRLLILNACFGAFSSFIAVTSSAAMIAETVVELFSSSSIISANNGNAPLFQHFIVISQQGIALTVWRIIPITRSFIFGIIGMLLTYTVMLYGLNSHTKSC
;
A
#
# COMPACT_ATOMS: atom_id res chain seq x y z
N MET A 1 16.31 -11.84 -10.32
CA MET A 1 15.26 -10.81 -10.18
C MET A 1 14.44 -11.03 -8.89
N PRO A 2 15.04 -10.88 -7.69
CA PRO A 2 14.35 -11.15 -6.43
C PRO A 2 13.22 -10.14 -6.12
N GLY A 3 13.37 -8.87 -6.51
CA GLY A 3 12.37 -7.84 -6.20
C GLY A 3 11.04 -7.98 -6.94
N ILE A 4 11.02 -8.60 -8.13
CA ILE A 4 9.79 -8.84 -8.88
C ILE A 4 9.02 -10.02 -8.28
N ALA A 5 9.73 -11.11 -7.97
CA ALA A 5 9.13 -12.27 -7.29
C ALA A 5 8.53 -11.87 -5.93
N PHE A 6 9.24 -11.04 -5.16
CA PHE A 6 8.73 -10.49 -3.91
C PHE A 6 7.48 -9.64 -4.10
N ALA A 7 7.44 -8.76 -5.12
CA ALA A 7 6.27 -7.93 -5.38
C ALA A 7 5.03 -8.79 -5.69
N TYR A 8 5.16 -9.84 -6.50
CA TYR A 8 4.05 -10.77 -6.76
C TYR A 8 3.61 -11.53 -5.52
N PHE A 9 4.56 -12.05 -4.73
CA PHE A 9 4.26 -12.69 -3.46
C PHE A 9 3.50 -11.76 -2.51
N TYR A 10 3.97 -10.51 -2.37
CA TYR A 10 3.34 -9.51 -1.53
C TYR A 10 1.92 -9.17 -1.97
N ILE A 11 1.70 -9.00 -3.28
CA ILE A 11 0.37 -8.74 -3.84
C ILE A 11 -0.56 -9.92 -3.56
N ALA A 12 -0.10 -11.16 -3.74
CA ALA A 12 -0.91 -12.35 -3.44
C ALA A 12 -1.33 -12.38 -1.96
N VAL A 13 -0.39 -12.15 -1.04
CA VAL A 13 -0.66 -12.08 0.40
C VAL A 13 -1.68 -10.97 0.72
N CYS A 14 -1.55 -9.79 0.09
CA CYS A 14 -2.49 -8.70 0.28
C CYS A 14 -3.91 -9.06 -0.19
N ILE A 15 -4.02 -9.75 -1.33
CA ILE A 15 -5.29 -10.22 -1.88
C ILE A 15 -5.92 -11.25 -0.96
N ASP A 16 -5.15 -12.21 -0.44
CA ASP A 16 -5.65 -13.25 0.45
C ASP A 16 -6.19 -12.64 1.75
N ILE A 17 -5.43 -11.74 2.38
CA ILE A 17 -5.88 -11.00 3.57
C ILE A 17 -7.18 -10.25 3.28
N LYS A 18 -7.24 -9.54 2.15
CA LYS A 18 -8.45 -8.80 1.74
C LYS A 18 -9.66 -9.73 1.57
N CYS A 19 -9.49 -10.88 0.93
CA CYS A 19 -10.56 -11.86 0.75
C CYS A 19 -11.07 -12.39 2.08
N ILE A 20 -10.18 -12.68 3.03
CA ILE A 20 -10.54 -13.12 4.38
C ILE A 20 -11.35 -12.05 5.12
N ILE A 21 -10.92 -10.79 5.07
CA ILE A 21 -11.63 -9.67 5.72
C ILE A 21 -13.03 -9.48 5.11
N LYS A 22 -13.15 -9.56 3.77
CA LYS A 22 -14.45 -9.50 3.10
C LYS A 22 -15.37 -10.67 3.45
N HIS A 23 -14.82 -11.86 3.63
CA HIS A 23 -15.61 -13.02 4.06
C HIS A 23 -16.18 -12.80 5.48
N ILE A 24 -15.39 -12.22 6.37
CA ILE A 24 -15.81 -11.83 7.73
C ILE A 24 -16.92 -10.77 7.67
N GLU A 25 -16.77 -9.75 6.84
CA GLU A 25 -17.79 -8.72 6.62
C GLU A 25 -19.12 -9.34 6.17
N GLN A 26 -19.08 -10.16 5.11
CA GLN A 26 -20.28 -10.82 4.58
C GLN A 26 -20.96 -11.73 5.61
N SER A 27 -20.16 -12.40 6.45
CA SER A 27 -20.67 -13.26 7.52
C SER A 27 -21.38 -12.47 8.62
N MET A 28 -20.89 -11.26 8.95
CA MET A 28 -21.59 -10.36 9.88
C MET A 28 -22.89 -9.83 9.29
N THR A 29 -22.86 -9.33 8.06
CA THR A 29 -24.04 -8.73 7.40
C THR A 29 -25.16 -9.75 7.20
N LYS A 30 -24.84 -11.02 6.94
CA LYS A 30 -25.86 -12.08 6.79
C LYS A 30 -26.48 -12.53 8.11
N SER A 31 -25.69 -12.58 9.19
CA SER A 31 -26.15 -13.14 10.46
C SER A 31 -26.76 -12.11 11.41
N ASN A 32 -26.49 -10.82 11.22
CA ASN A 32 -26.87 -9.72 12.11
C ASN A 32 -26.44 -9.90 13.59
N ILE A 33 -25.65 -10.93 13.88
CA ILE A 33 -25.23 -11.32 15.23
C ILE A 33 -23.73 -11.61 15.16
N ILE A 34 -22.93 -10.88 15.94
CA ILE A 34 -21.52 -11.21 16.13
C ILE A 34 -21.43 -12.38 17.12
N LYS A 35 -20.96 -13.52 16.62
CA LYS A 35 -20.61 -14.68 17.45
C LYS A 35 -19.20 -14.51 18.01
N GLU A 36 -18.95 -15.05 19.21
CA GLU A 36 -17.60 -15.08 19.82
C GLU A 36 -16.57 -15.74 18.91
N GLU A 37 -16.96 -16.77 18.14
CA GLU A 37 -16.12 -17.44 17.16
C GLU A 37 -15.60 -16.49 16.06
N LEU A 38 -16.43 -15.51 15.67
CA LEU A 38 -16.12 -14.54 14.62
C LEU A 38 -15.18 -13.44 15.15
N LEU A 39 -15.37 -13.05 16.41
CA LEU A 39 -14.45 -12.17 17.14
C LEU A 39 -13.08 -12.84 17.33
N HIS A 40 -13.05 -14.11 17.74
CA HIS A 40 -11.82 -14.89 17.89
C HIS A 40 -11.08 -15.02 16.55
N SER A 41 -11.81 -15.36 15.48
CA SER A 41 -11.25 -15.45 14.13
C SER A 41 -10.63 -14.13 13.69
N TYR A 42 -11.31 -13.00 13.92
CA TYR A 42 -10.78 -11.68 13.60
C TYR A 42 -9.50 -11.34 14.39
N SER A 43 -9.44 -11.66 15.68
CA SER A 43 -8.26 -11.46 16.52
C SER A 43 -7.05 -12.31 16.03
N VAL A 44 -7.29 -13.57 15.65
CA VAL A 44 -6.25 -14.43 15.06
C VAL A 44 -5.75 -13.87 13.73
N ILE A 45 -6.65 -13.35 12.88
CA ILE A 45 -6.26 -12.73 11.62
C ILE A 45 -5.44 -11.47 11.88
N LYS A 46 -5.88 -10.61 12.79
CA LYS A 46 -5.14 -9.39 13.15
C LYS A 46 -3.71 -9.71 13.58
N THR A 47 -3.54 -10.64 14.52
CA THR A 47 -2.21 -11.05 14.99
C THR A 47 -1.36 -11.68 13.89
N THR A 48 -1.99 -12.44 12.98
CA THR A 48 -1.30 -13.00 11.80
C THR A 48 -0.83 -11.90 10.86
N VAL A 49 -1.68 -10.90 10.57
CA VAL A 49 -1.30 -9.78 9.70
C VAL A 49 -0.20 -8.93 10.34
N GLU A 50 -0.24 -8.69 11.64
CA GLU A 50 0.84 -7.99 12.37
C GLU A 50 2.18 -8.74 12.31
N GLN A 51 2.14 -10.08 12.40
CA GLN A 51 3.35 -10.91 12.23
C GLN A 51 3.88 -10.86 10.81
N ILE A 52 2.99 -10.96 9.81
CA ILE A 52 3.36 -10.80 8.39
C ILE A 52 3.98 -9.42 8.18
N ASP A 53 3.35 -8.36 8.66
CA ASP A 53 3.85 -7.00 8.54
C ASP A 53 5.24 -6.84 9.16
N LYS A 54 5.48 -7.46 10.33
CA LYS A 54 6.80 -7.44 10.98
C LYS A 54 7.91 -8.01 10.10
N GLU A 55 7.67 -9.14 9.43
CA GLU A 55 8.66 -9.79 8.56
C GLU A 55 8.79 -9.07 7.20
N VAL A 56 7.69 -8.51 6.70
CA VAL A 56 7.57 -8.01 5.33
C VAL A 56 7.82 -6.49 5.22
N CYS A 57 7.71 -5.73 6.32
CA CYS A 57 7.86 -4.27 6.31
C CYS A 57 9.24 -3.80 5.83
N SER A 58 10.31 -4.50 6.20
CA SER A 58 11.68 -4.18 5.80
C SER A 58 11.93 -4.42 4.31
N PRO A 59 11.61 -5.60 3.73
CA PRO A 59 11.76 -5.81 2.30
C PRO A 59 10.82 -4.93 1.46
N VAL A 60 9.59 -4.66 1.92
CA VAL A 60 8.69 -3.69 1.25
C VAL A 60 9.32 -2.31 1.18
N PHE A 61 9.89 -1.83 2.30
CA PHE A 61 10.60 -0.55 2.34
C PHE A 61 11.77 -0.51 1.36
N ALA A 62 12.62 -1.55 1.34
CA ALA A 62 13.75 -1.64 0.43
C ALA A 62 13.30 -1.61 -1.05
N VAL A 63 12.23 -2.33 -1.39
CA VAL A 63 11.66 -2.33 -2.75
C VAL A 63 11.11 -0.96 -3.10
N ILE A 64 10.35 -0.31 -2.22
CA ILE A 64 9.82 1.03 -2.44
C ILE A 64 10.97 2.02 -2.68
N LEU A 65 11.98 2.06 -1.80
CA LEU A 65 13.15 2.93 -1.94
C LEU A 65 13.88 2.72 -3.26
N MET A 66 14.16 1.46 -3.60
CA MET A 66 14.89 1.12 -4.82
C MET A 66 14.11 1.55 -6.06
N ARG A 67 12.78 1.34 -6.08
CA ARG A 67 11.90 1.73 -7.19
C ARG A 67 11.74 3.24 -7.28
N SER A 68 11.57 3.94 -6.16
CA SER A 68 11.46 5.40 -6.12
C SER A 68 12.76 6.07 -6.60
N ASN A 69 13.93 5.60 -6.14
CA ASN A 69 15.22 6.10 -6.64
C ASN A 69 15.35 5.88 -8.15
N TYR A 70 15.00 4.68 -8.63
CA TYR A 70 15.04 4.38 -10.06
C TYR A 70 14.12 5.31 -10.87
N MET A 71 12.90 5.58 -10.39
CA MET A 71 11.99 6.53 -11.02
C MET A 71 12.57 7.95 -11.07
N CYS A 72 13.17 8.41 -9.98
CA CYS A 72 13.78 9.74 -9.92
C CYS A 72 14.91 9.88 -10.97
N TYR A 73 15.80 8.90 -11.06
CA TYR A 73 16.85 8.89 -12.09
C TYR A 73 16.28 8.81 -13.51
N ALA A 74 15.29 7.96 -13.75
CA ALA A 74 14.67 7.82 -15.06
C ALA A 74 13.95 9.11 -15.50
N LEU A 75 13.24 9.77 -14.58
CA LEU A 75 12.61 11.07 -14.86
C LEU A 75 13.63 12.16 -15.14
N CYS A 76 14.73 12.23 -14.38
CA CYS A 76 15.83 13.15 -14.65
C CYS A 76 16.46 12.90 -16.03
N ALA A 77 16.65 11.62 -16.41
CA ALA A 77 17.17 11.24 -17.72
C ALA A 77 16.20 11.58 -18.88
N ILE A 78 14.88 11.53 -18.64
CA ILE A 78 13.87 11.92 -19.62
C ILE A 78 13.86 13.44 -19.84
N LEU A 79 14.09 14.21 -18.78
CA LEU A 79 14.14 15.67 -18.80
C LEU A 79 15.42 16.22 -19.44
N ASP A 80 16.57 15.57 -19.23
CA ASP A 80 17.84 15.96 -19.87
C ASP A 80 17.97 15.29 -21.26
N SER A 81 17.20 15.80 -22.23
CA SER A 81 17.13 15.24 -23.59
C SER A 81 18.47 15.21 -24.33
N ASP A 82 19.44 16.03 -23.89
CA ASP A 82 20.74 16.16 -24.54
C ASP A 82 21.72 15.04 -24.15
N ARG A 83 21.49 14.35 -23.01
CA ARG A 83 22.35 13.23 -22.57
C ARG A 83 22.14 11.95 -23.36
N PHE A 84 20.99 11.77 -24.01
CA PHE A 84 20.62 10.52 -24.69
C PHE A 84 20.05 10.79 -26.10
N PRO A 85 20.90 10.96 -27.12
CA PRO A 85 20.46 11.32 -28.47
C PRO A 85 19.71 10.19 -29.21
N GLY A 86 19.81 8.94 -28.73
CA GLY A 86 19.17 7.78 -29.35
C GLY A 86 17.69 7.64 -29.01
N ARG A 87 16.80 7.74 -30.02
CA ARG A 87 15.35 7.47 -29.87
C ARG A 87 15.04 6.12 -29.19
N PHE A 88 15.80 5.09 -29.55
CA PHE A 88 15.65 3.75 -28.96
C PHE A 88 16.02 3.70 -27.47
N GLN A 89 17.11 4.35 -27.07
CA GLN A 89 17.52 4.45 -25.66
C GLN A 89 16.47 5.21 -24.84
N ARG A 90 15.91 6.29 -25.40
CA ARG A 90 14.84 7.06 -24.75
C ARG A 90 13.57 6.24 -24.54
N LEU A 91 13.17 5.44 -25.54
CA LEU A 91 12.03 4.52 -25.42
C LEU A 91 12.28 3.43 -24.37
N LEU A 92 13.50 2.88 -24.30
CA LEU A 92 13.87 1.90 -23.28
C LEU A 92 13.79 2.48 -21.87
N ILE A 93 14.33 3.68 -21.64
CA ILE A 93 14.27 4.37 -20.35
C ILE A 93 12.82 4.68 -19.96
N LEU A 94 12.00 5.13 -20.93
CA LEU A 94 10.59 5.44 -20.68
C LEU A 94 9.79 4.18 -20.34
N ASN A 95 10.01 3.08 -21.06
CA ASN A 95 9.38 1.79 -20.76
C ASN A 95 9.79 1.27 -19.38
N ALA A 96 11.08 1.36 -19.02
CA ALA A 96 11.56 0.95 -17.71
C ALA A 96 11.01 1.83 -16.58
N CYS A 97 10.87 3.14 -16.81
CA CYS A 97 10.23 4.07 -15.88
C CYS A 97 8.77 3.70 -15.64
N PHE A 98 8.01 3.46 -16.72
CA PHE A 98 6.60 3.07 -16.63
C PHE A 98 6.43 1.73 -15.90
N GLY A 99 7.31 0.75 -16.15
CA GLY A 99 7.33 -0.53 -15.45
C GLY A 99 7.66 -0.40 -13.95
N ALA A 100 8.57 0.51 -13.58
CA ALA A 100 8.86 0.79 -12.18
C ALA A 100 7.65 1.44 -11.48
N PHE A 101 7.02 2.42 -12.14
CA PHE A 101 5.81 3.10 -11.65
C PHE A 101 4.66 2.13 -11.44
N SER A 102 4.37 1.29 -12.44
CA SER A 102 3.27 0.31 -12.35
C SER A 102 3.50 -0.71 -11.23
N SER A 103 4.74 -1.20 -11.08
CA SER A 103 5.10 -2.12 -10.00
C SER A 103 4.95 -1.48 -8.61
N PHE A 104 5.39 -0.23 -8.44
CA PHE A 104 5.22 0.51 -7.20
C PHE A 104 3.74 0.73 -6.85
N ILE A 105 2.94 1.19 -7.82
CA ILE A 105 1.51 1.40 -7.64
C ILE A 105 0.82 0.08 -7.29
N ALA A 106 1.15 -1.02 -7.97
CA ALA A 106 0.54 -2.33 -7.70
C ALA A 106 0.81 -2.82 -6.27
N VAL A 107 2.06 -2.73 -5.80
CA VAL A 107 2.44 -3.13 -4.44
C VAL A 107 1.76 -2.25 -3.39
N THR A 108 1.84 -0.93 -3.55
CA THR A 108 1.31 0.01 -2.56
C THR A 108 -0.22 0.05 -2.54
N SER A 109 -0.88 -0.04 -3.70
CA SER A 109 -2.35 -0.09 -3.79
C SER A 109 -2.92 -1.37 -3.19
N SER A 110 -2.26 -2.52 -3.37
CA SER A 110 -2.71 -3.79 -2.78
C SER A 110 -2.74 -3.71 -1.25
N ALA A 111 -1.70 -3.12 -0.65
CA ALA A 111 -1.66 -2.87 0.79
C ALA A 111 -2.68 -1.82 1.24
N ALA A 112 -2.86 -0.73 0.48
CA ALA A 112 -3.87 0.29 0.77
C ALA A 112 -5.30 -0.26 0.73
N MET A 113 -5.59 -1.21 -0.17
CA MET A 113 -6.90 -1.86 -0.24
C MET A 113 -7.24 -2.66 1.02
N ILE A 114 -6.25 -3.19 1.74
CA ILE A 114 -6.49 -3.88 3.01
C ILE A 114 -6.98 -2.88 4.06
N ALA A 115 -6.27 -1.76 4.21
CA ALA A 115 -6.66 -0.71 5.15
C ALA A 115 -8.07 -0.18 4.84
N GLU A 116 -8.40 0.00 3.57
CA GLU A 116 -9.75 0.40 3.14
C GLU A 116 -10.82 -0.65 3.47
N THR A 117 -10.55 -1.92 3.20
CA THR A 117 -11.50 -3.01 3.48
C THR A 117 -11.76 -3.14 4.99
N VAL A 118 -10.77 -2.83 5.83
CA VAL A 118 -10.94 -2.82 7.29
C VAL A 118 -11.78 -1.64 7.75
N VAL A 119 -11.60 -0.46 7.15
CA VAL A 119 -12.45 0.71 7.41
C VAL A 119 -13.89 0.44 6.98
N GLU A 120 -14.09 -0.20 5.83
CA GLU A 120 -15.41 -0.65 5.37
C GLU A 120 -16.04 -1.62 6.38
N LEU A 121 -15.31 -2.66 6.79
CA LEU A 121 -15.76 -3.61 7.81
C LEU A 121 -16.15 -2.91 9.12
N PHE A 122 -15.35 -1.96 9.59
CA PHE A 122 -15.66 -1.16 10.78
C PHE A 122 -16.98 -0.38 10.59
N SER A 123 -17.13 0.31 9.46
CA SER A 123 -18.34 1.06 9.14
C SER A 123 -19.59 0.16 9.10
N SER A 124 -19.51 -0.99 8.43
CA SER A 124 -20.57 -2.00 8.37
C SER A 124 -20.94 -2.51 9.77
N SER A 125 -19.94 -2.86 10.60
CA SER A 125 -20.16 -3.36 11.95
C SER A 125 -20.80 -2.34 12.90
N SER A 126 -20.43 -1.07 12.78
CA SER A 126 -20.99 0.01 13.59
C SER A 126 -22.46 0.32 13.26
N ILE A 127 -22.82 0.28 11.97
CA ILE A 127 -24.22 0.42 11.52
C ILE A 127 -25.08 -0.74 12.06
N ILE A 128 -24.57 -1.98 11.99
CA ILE A 128 -25.29 -3.14 12.52
C ILE A 128 -25.47 -3.05 14.04
N SER A 129 -24.43 -2.62 14.77
CA SER A 129 -24.51 -2.38 16.23
C SER A 129 -25.59 -1.35 16.59
N ALA A 130 -25.68 -0.26 15.83
CA ALA A 130 -26.68 0.78 16.06
C ALA A 130 -28.11 0.26 15.85
N ASN A 131 -28.32 -0.62 14.86
CA ASN A 131 -29.64 -1.17 14.55
C ASN A 131 -30.10 -2.27 15.52
N ASN A 132 -29.18 -3.08 16.05
CA ASN A 132 -29.53 -4.25 16.88
C ASN A 132 -29.45 -3.99 18.39
N GLY A 133 -29.17 -2.75 18.79
CA GLY A 133 -28.88 -2.38 20.18
C GLY A 133 -27.46 -2.81 20.55
N ASN A 134 -26.69 -1.89 21.16
CA ASN A 134 -25.27 -2.02 21.46
C ASN A 134 -24.92 -3.24 22.34
N ALA A 135 -24.93 -4.44 21.77
CA ALA A 135 -24.52 -5.64 22.46
C ALA A 135 -23.03 -5.52 22.81
N PRO A 136 -22.60 -5.96 24.00
CA PRO A 136 -21.23 -5.81 24.47
C PRO A 136 -20.20 -6.45 23.52
N LEU A 137 -20.58 -7.53 22.81
CA LEU A 137 -19.74 -8.16 21.79
C LEU A 137 -19.54 -7.28 20.54
N PHE A 138 -20.54 -6.51 20.13
CA PHE A 138 -20.41 -5.54 19.04
C PHE A 138 -19.48 -4.39 19.44
N GLN A 139 -19.63 -3.85 20.64
CA GLN A 139 -18.72 -2.83 21.14
C GLN A 139 -17.27 -3.33 21.22
N HIS A 140 -17.07 -4.56 21.72
CA HIS A 140 -15.74 -5.16 21.77
C HIS A 140 -15.15 -5.37 20.38
N PHE A 141 -15.95 -5.84 19.41
CA PHE A 141 -15.52 -5.95 18.02
C PHE A 141 -15.15 -4.59 17.40
N ILE A 142 -15.97 -3.56 17.63
CA ILE A 142 -15.73 -2.18 17.17
C ILE A 142 -14.40 -1.66 17.72
N VAL A 143 -14.11 -1.86 19.01
CA VAL A 143 -12.84 -1.42 19.61
C VAL A 143 -11.63 -2.15 19.01
N ILE A 144 -11.71 -3.47 18.81
CA ILE A 144 -10.60 -4.26 18.24
C ILE A 144 -10.38 -3.89 16.77
N SER A 145 -11.46 -3.67 16.01
CA SER A 145 -11.39 -3.27 14.59
C SER A 145 -10.96 -1.82 14.40
N GLN A 146 -11.27 -0.92 15.35
CA GLN A 146 -10.79 0.47 15.35
C GLN A 146 -9.27 0.57 15.50
N GLN A 147 -8.63 -0.40 16.18
CA GLN A 147 -7.17 -0.47 16.24
C GLN A 147 -6.54 -0.77 14.86
N GLY A 148 -7.35 -1.13 13.86
CA GLY A 148 -6.96 -1.22 12.46
C GLY A 148 -6.09 -2.44 12.14
N ILE A 149 -6.24 -2.95 10.93
CA ILE A 149 -5.27 -3.83 10.30
C ILE A 149 -4.72 -3.03 9.11
N ALA A 150 -3.49 -2.56 9.23
CA ALA A 150 -2.81 -1.82 8.17
C ALA A 150 -1.40 -2.38 8.01
N LEU A 151 -1.03 -2.65 6.76
CA LEU A 151 0.36 -2.92 6.43
C LEU A 151 1.16 -1.62 6.48
N THR A 152 2.37 -1.68 6.98
CA THR A 152 3.19 -0.51 7.26
C THR A 152 4.48 -0.53 6.47
N VAL A 153 4.95 0.67 6.14
CA VAL A 153 6.34 0.88 5.76
C VAL A 153 7.12 1.16 7.04
N TRP A 154 8.11 0.31 7.31
CA TRP A 154 9.04 0.45 8.43
C TRP A 154 8.38 0.46 9.82
N ARG A 155 7.17 -0.10 9.98
CA ARG A 155 6.38 -0.09 11.24
C ARG A 155 5.95 1.30 11.73
N ILE A 156 6.16 2.34 10.92
CA ILE A 156 5.89 3.73 11.31
C ILE A 156 4.75 4.29 10.48
N ILE A 157 4.75 4.05 9.16
CA ILE A 157 3.83 4.71 8.24
C ILE A 157 2.87 3.68 7.63
N PRO A 158 1.56 3.76 7.87
CA PRO A 158 0.60 2.86 7.24
C PRO A 158 0.52 3.12 5.73
N ILE A 159 0.51 2.05 4.94
CA ILE A 159 0.36 2.13 3.49
C ILE A 159 -1.10 2.41 3.18
N THR A 160 -1.41 3.66 2.84
CA THR A 160 -2.73 4.14 2.44
C THR A 160 -2.66 4.81 1.07
N ARG A 161 -3.80 5.13 0.44
CA ARG A 161 -3.77 5.93 -0.81
C ARG A 161 -3.04 7.25 -0.64
N SER A 162 -3.19 7.89 0.52
CA SER A 162 -2.48 9.14 0.84
C SER A 162 -0.95 8.97 0.83
N PHE A 163 -0.45 7.81 1.28
CA PHE A 163 0.96 7.48 1.19
C PHE A 163 1.44 7.42 -0.27
N ILE A 164 0.66 6.81 -1.16
CA ILE A 164 0.97 6.72 -2.60
C ILE A 164 1.09 8.11 -3.21
N PHE A 165 0.09 8.98 -2.97
CA PHE A 165 0.12 10.36 -3.45
C PHE A 165 1.31 11.14 -2.88
N GLY A 166 1.65 10.92 -1.60
CA GLY A 166 2.81 11.53 -0.96
C GLY A 166 4.13 11.16 -1.64
N ILE A 167 4.35 9.88 -1.95
CA ILE A 167 5.56 9.42 -2.64
C ILE A 167 5.63 9.95 -4.08
N ILE A 168 4.52 9.94 -4.82
CA ILE A 168 4.47 10.49 -6.18
C ILE A 168 4.77 12.00 -6.17
N GLY A 169 4.16 12.75 -5.25
CA GLY A 169 4.42 14.18 -5.08
C GLY A 169 5.88 14.44 -4.75
N MET A 170 6.45 13.69 -3.81
CA MET A 170 7.86 13.76 -3.44
C MET A 170 8.77 13.51 -4.65
N LEU A 171 8.50 12.47 -5.46
CA LEU A 171 9.27 12.17 -6.67
C LEU A 171 9.25 13.32 -7.67
N LEU A 172 8.08 13.93 -7.91
CA LEU A 172 7.94 15.08 -8.80
C LEU A 172 8.73 16.28 -8.27
N THR A 173 8.59 16.62 -6.99
CA THR A 173 9.31 17.74 -6.37
C THR A 173 10.82 17.57 -6.48
N TYR A 174 11.36 16.40 -6.12
CA TYR A 174 12.80 16.14 -6.23
C TYR A 174 13.29 16.16 -7.67
N THR A 175 12.52 15.61 -8.60
CA THR A 175 12.88 15.61 -10.03
C THR A 175 12.98 17.04 -10.56
N VAL A 176 12.00 17.91 -10.26
CA VAL A 176 12.01 19.32 -10.68
C VAL A 176 13.17 20.07 -10.02
N MET A 177 13.40 19.86 -8.73
CA MET A 177 14.51 20.50 -8.00
C MET A 177 15.88 20.11 -8.57
N LEU A 178 16.12 18.81 -8.80
CA LEU A 178 17.36 18.31 -9.37
C LEU A 178 17.57 18.78 -10.81
N TYR A 179 16.51 18.83 -11.60
CA TYR A 179 16.57 19.39 -12.95
C TYR A 179 16.95 20.87 -12.93
N GLY A 180 16.33 21.67 -12.05
CA GLY A 180 16.65 23.09 -11.89
C GLY A 180 18.09 23.34 -11.44
N LEU A 181 18.65 22.50 -10.57
CA LEU A 181 20.06 22.59 -10.17
C LEU A 181 21.02 22.27 -11.33
N ASN A 182 20.67 21.27 -12.15
CA ASN A 182 21.49 20.87 -13.30
C ASN A 182 21.40 21.84 -14.49
N SER A 183 20.30 22.55 -14.67
CA SER A 183 20.20 23.58 -15.71
C SER A 183 21.02 24.83 -15.35
N HIS A 184 21.08 25.20 -14.07
CA HIS A 184 21.90 26.32 -13.60
C HIS A 184 23.40 26.06 -13.76
N THR A 185 23.88 24.83 -13.58
CA THR A 185 25.31 24.49 -13.75
C THR A 185 25.76 24.39 -15.21
N LYS A 186 24.85 24.20 -16.18
CA LYS A 186 25.16 24.24 -17.62
C LYS A 186 25.23 25.67 -18.19
N SER A 187 24.81 26.69 -17.42
CA SER A 187 24.78 28.10 -17.83
C SER A 187 26.01 28.92 -17.39
N CYS A 188 26.99 28.28 -16.74
CA CYS A 188 28.33 28.83 -16.45
C CYS A 188 29.36 28.11 -17.32
#